data_AF-A0A2V9V560-F1
#
_entry.id   AF-A0A2V9V560-F1
#
_cell.length_a   1.000
_cell.length_b   1.000
_cell.length_c   1.000
_cell.angle_alpha   90.00
_cell.angle_beta   90.00
_cell.angle_gamma   90.00
#
_symmetry.space_group_name_H-M   'P 1'
#
loop_
_entity.id
_entity.type
_entity.pdbx_description
1 polymer ?
#
loop_
_entity_poly.entity_id
_entity_poly.type
_entity_poly.pdbx_seq_one_letter_code
_entity_poly.pdbx_strand_id
1 'polypeptide(L)'
;MATWNAWGEDDPYCWVVICKNHKFHRQQNLFSGHKIPLGETDAFSPPPELDFRMTVRCDECGQEDTYDPADLVRMQMSFAPNFKPHPLFA
;
A
#
# COMPACT_ATOMS: atom_id res chain seq x y z
N MET A 1 27.36 2.45 -24.99
CA MET A 1 26.61 3.57 -25.60
C MET A 1 25.16 3.40 -25.18
N ALA A 2 24.63 4.43 -24.52
CA ALA A 2 23.30 4.60 -23.93
C ALA A 2 22.35 3.38 -23.92
N THR A 3 22.17 2.77 -22.74
CA THR A 3 20.99 1.95 -22.45
C THR A 3 19.80 2.90 -22.34
N TRP A 4 18.88 2.81 -23.30
CA TRP A 4 17.64 3.57 -23.29
C TRP A 4 16.69 2.98 -22.22
N ASN A 5 16.99 3.15 -20.93
CA ASN A 5 16.02 2.92 -19.85
C ASN A 5 15.20 4.20 -19.65
N ALA A 6 14.60 4.69 -20.73
CA ALA A 6 13.72 5.84 -20.68
C ALA A 6 12.30 5.32 -20.42
N TRP A 7 11.74 5.73 -19.27
CA TRP A 7 10.32 5.64 -18.86
C TRP A 7 9.90 4.46 -17.94
N GLY A 8 10.30 4.49 -16.66
CA GLY A 8 9.40 4.18 -15.53
C GLY A 8 9.02 2.72 -15.19
N GLU A 9 9.85 1.73 -15.54
CA GLU A 9 9.50 0.30 -15.45
C GLU A 9 10.01 -0.47 -14.21
N ASP A 10 10.56 0.18 -13.16
CA ASP A 10 11.15 -0.56 -12.02
C ASP A 10 10.42 -0.37 -10.68
N ASP A 11 9.35 0.42 -10.62
CA ASP A 11 8.56 0.48 -9.39
C ASP A 11 7.53 -0.66 -9.37
N PRO A 12 7.62 -1.59 -8.40
CA PRO A 12 6.66 -2.66 -8.26
C PRO A 12 5.27 -2.09 -7.98
N TYR A 13 4.23 -2.78 -8.46
CA TYR A 13 2.89 -2.49 -8.00
C TYR A 13 2.76 -3.00 -6.57
N CYS A 14 2.01 -2.30 -5.74
CA CYS A 14 1.72 -2.76 -4.39
C CYS A 14 0.25 -2.55 -4.04
N TRP A 15 -0.23 -3.44 -3.19
CA TRP A 15 -1.48 -3.24 -2.48
C TRP A 15 -1.24 -2.25 -1.35
N VAL A 16 -1.99 -1.15 -1.33
CA VAL A 16 -1.94 -0.15 -0.27
C VAL A 16 -3.33 0.04 0.33
N VAL A 17 -3.36 0.35 1.62
CA VAL A 17 -4.56 0.87 2.28
C VAL A 17 -4.27 2.24 2.87
N ILE A 18 -5.31 3.06 2.98
CA ILE A 18 -5.19 4.39 3.55
C ILE A 18 -5.53 4.31 5.04
N CYS A 19 -4.61 4.71 5.91
CA CYS A 19 -4.84 4.72 7.35
C CYS A 19 -6.11 5.51 7.71
N LYS A 20 -7.05 4.89 8.42
CA LYS A 20 -8.32 5.52 8.88
C LYS A 20 -8.09 6.62 9.92
N ASN A 21 -6.90 6.70 10.52
CA ASN A 21 -6.54 7.73 11.49
C ASN A 21 -6.22 9.09 10.84
N HIS A 22 -7.21 9.69 10.19
CA HIS A 22 -7.04 10.96 9.46
C HIS A 22 -6.61 12.10 10.40
N LYS A 23 -6.88 12.02 11.70
CA LYS A 23 -6.47 13.05 12.68
C LYS A 23 -4.95 13.13 12.80
N PHE A 24 -4.28 11.98 12.82
CA PHE A 24 -2.82 11.93 12.91
C PHE A 24 -2.17 12.38 11.59
N HIS A 25 -2.70 11.93 10.46
CA HIS A 25 -2.15 12.21 9.13
C HIS A 25 -2.65 13.52 8.49
N ARG A 26 -3.46 14.31 9.21
CA ARG A 26 -4.02 15.59 8.72
C ARG A 26 -2.93 16.56 8.25
N GLN A 27 -1.74 16.48 8.82
CA GLN A 27 -0.60 17.31 8.45
C GLN A 27 0.06 16.90 7.12
N GLN A 28 -0.10 15.65 6.68
CA GLN A 28 0.58 15.14 5.49
C GLN A 28 -0.24 15.27 4.21
N ASN A 29 -1.56 14.98 4.26
CA ASN A 29 -2.48 15.33 3.17
C ASN A 29 -3.95 15.13 3.62
N LEU A 30 -4.78 16.18 3.58
CA LEU A 30 -6.21 16.09 3.94
C LEU A 30 -7.00 15.09 3.08
N PHE A 31 -6.51 14.79 1.86
CA PHE A 31 -7.23 14.01 0.86
C PHE A 31 -6.66 12.61 0.61
N SER A 32 -5.57 12.20 1.28
CA SER A 32 -4.95 10.90 0.95
C SER A 32 -4.36 10.12 2.11
N GLY A 33 -4.54 10.56 3.36
CA GLY A 33 -4.08 9.86 4.55
C GLY A 33 -2.64 9.37 4.47
N HIS A 34 -2.29 8.39 5.32
CA HIS A 34 -1.04 7.65 5.18
C HIS A 34 -1.30 6.37 4.40
N LYS A 35 -0.49 6.11 3.38
CA LYS A 35 -0.62 4.90 2.56
C LYS A 35 0.26 3.83 3.17
N ILE A 36 -0.38 2.79 3.67
CA ILE A 36 0.29 1.65 4.28
C ILE A 36 0.44 0.59 3.17
N PRO A 37 1.66 0.33 2.67
CA PRO A 37 1.88 -0.80 1.79
C PRO A 37 1.58 -2.10 2.52
N LEU A 38 0.99 -3.06 1.83
CA LEU A 38 0.59 -4.36 2.37
C LEU A 38 1.36 -5.50 1.73
N GLY A 39 1.64 -5.41 0.43
CA GLY A 39 2.46 -6.39 -0.26
C GLY A 39 2.68 -6.01 -1.71
N GLU A 40 3.70 -6.64 -2.30
CA GLU A 40 3.96 -6.54 -3.73
C GLU A 40 2.84 -7.21 -4.52
N THR A 41 2.50 -6.59 -5.65
CA THR A 41 1.56 -7.11 -6.61
C THR A 41 1.99 -6.76 -8.03
N ASP A 42 1.21 -7.23 -9.00
CA ASP A 42 1.46 -7.03 -10.42
C ASP A 42 0.43 -6.06 -11.03
N ALA A 43 0.77 -5.49 -12.19
CA ALA A 43 -0.11 -4.58 -12.94
C ALA A 43 -1.41 -5.24 -13.45
N PHE A 44 -1.45 -6.57 -13.52
CA PHE A 44 -2.54 -7.34 -14.12
C PHE A 44 -3.29 -8.23 -13.14
N SER A 45 -2.72 -8.53 -11.97
CA SER A 45 -3.39 -9.37 -10.99
C SER A 45 -4.68 -8.71 -10.49
N PRO A 46 -5.83 -9.42 -10.52
CA PRO A 46 -7.06 -8.94 -9.90
C PRO A 46 -6.83 -8.77 -8.39
N PRO A 47 -7.59 -7.87 -7.73
CA PRO A 47 -7.58 -7.80 -6.27
C PRO A 47 -7.84 -9.20 -5.71
N PRO A 48 -7.06 -9.65 -4.71
CA PRO A 48 -7.31 -10.93 -4.12
C PRO A 48 -8.74 -10.94 -3.58
N GLU A 49 -9.48 -12.00 -3.87
CA GLU A 49 -10.81 -12.25 -3.30
C GLU A 49 -10.63 -12.58 -1.81
N LEU A 50 -10.37 -11.54 -1.03
CA LEU A 50 -10.35 -11.61 0.42
C LEU A 50 -11.80 -11.58 0.88
N ASP A 51 -12.38 -12.76 1.09
CA ASP A 51 -13.71 -12.94 1.71
C ASP A 51 -13.75 -12.42 3.16
N PHE A 52 -12.61 -12.03 3.72
CA PHE A 52 -12.46 -11.55 5.08
C PHE A 52 -11.81 -10.18 5.14
N ARG A 53 -12.20 -9.41 6.16
CA ARG A 53 -11.57 -8.13 6.46
C ARG A 53 -10.16 -8.34 6.99
N MET A 54 -9.23 -7.50 6.57
CA MET A 54 -7.85 -7.52 7.03
C MET A 54 -7.64 -6.52 8.16
N THR A 55 -6.91 -6.91 9.20
CA THR A 55 -6.50 -5.99 10.26
C THR A 55 -5.10 -5.49 9.97
N VAL A 56 -4.98 -4.23 9.59
CA VAL A 56 -3.70 -3.62 9.20
C VAL A 56 -3.28 -2.64 10.29
N ARG A 57 -2.01 -2.73 10.68
CA ARG A 57 -1.37 -1.76 11.56
C ARG A 57 -0.67 -0.67 10.76
N CYS A 58 -0.99 0.57 11.03
CA CYS A 58 -0.25 1.71 10.49
C CYS A 58 1.17 1.74 11.06
N ASP A 59 2.19 1.86 10.21
CA ASP A 59 3.59 1.93 10.66
C ASP A 59 3.93 3.29 11.29
N GLU A 60 3.23 4.35 10.89
CA GLU A 60 3.50 5.71 11.35
C GLU A 60 2.75 6.07 12.64
N CYS A 61 1.43 5.83 12.70
CA CYS A 61 0.63 6.14 13.89
C CYS A 61 0.44 4.95 14.84
N GLY A 62 0.82 3.74 14.41
CA GLY A 62 0.71 2.52 15.21
C GLY A 62 -0.72 1.98 15.39
N GLN A 63 -1.73 2.65 14.83
CA GLN A 63 -3.14 2.27 14.98
C GLN A 63 -3.46 1.03 14.13
N GLU A 64 -4.13 0.07 14.74
CA GLU A 64 -4.64 -1.13 14.09
C GLU A 64 -6.10 -0.91 13.73
N ASP A 65 -6.38 -1.00 12.43
CA ASP A 65 -7.71 -0.83 11.87
C ASP A 65 -8.06 -2.00 10.97
N THR A 66 -9.36 -2.27 10.87
CA THR A 66 -9.88 -3.30 9.98
C THR A 66 -10.30 -2.67 8.65
N TYR A 67 -9.81 -3.25 7.54
CA TYR A 67 -10.06 -2.80 6.16
C TYR A 67 -10.82 -3.87 5.39
N ASP A 68 -11.76 -3.43 4.57
CA ASP A 68 -12.46 -4.28 3.63
C ASP A 68 -11.60 -4.43 2.35
N PRO A 69 -11.77 -5.52 1.57
CA PRO A 69 -11.08 -5.66 0.28
C PRO A 69 -11.35 -4.51 -0.69
N ALA A 70 -12.45 -3.78 -0.52
CA ALA A 70 -12.76 -2.58 -1.30
C ALA A 70 -11.90 -1.36 -0.91
N ASP A 71 -11.30 -1.34 0.29
CA ASP A 71 -10.36 -0.31 0.73
C ASP A 71 -8.95 -0.55 0.15
N LEU A 72 -8.69 -1.72 -0.47
CA LEU A 72 -7.43 -2.01 -1.13
C LEU A 72 -7.30 -1.20 -2.41
N VAL A 73 -6.25 -0.39 -2.46
CA VAL A 73 -5.89 0.36 -3.65
C VAL A 73 -4.61 -0.23 -4.20
N ARG A 74 -4.58 -0.45 -5.50
CA ARG A 74 -3.35 -0.80 -6.20
C ARG A 74 -2.61 0.48 -6.57
N MET A 75 -1.36 0.60 -6.14
CA MET A 75 -0.54 1.76 -6.46
C MET A 75 0.88 1.33 -6.84
N GLN A 76 1.42 1.92 -7.90
CA GLN A 76 2.83 1.79 -8.24
C GLN A 76 3.63 2.68 -7.30
N MET A 77 4.48 2.10 -6.45
CA MET A 77 5.32 2.87 -5.53
C MET A 77 6.55 2.08 -5.11
N SER A 78 7.63 2.80 -4.81
CA SER A 78 8.83 2.21 -4.22
C SER A 78 8.55 1.82 -2.77
N PHE A 79 8.95 0.60 -2.39
CA PHE A 79 8.91 0.19 -0.99
C PHE A 79 9.97 0.94 -0.18
N ALA A 80 9.63 1.29 1.06
CA ALA A 80 10.64 1.66 2.03
C ALA A 80 11.59 0.45 2.25
N PRO A 81 12.89 0.67 2.48
CA PRO A 81 13.86 -0.43 2.65
C PRO A 81 13.57 -1.36 3.84
N ASN A 82 12.73 -0.94 4.78
CA ASN A 82 12.27 -1.75 5.92
C ASN A 82 10.79 -2.18 5.77
N PHE A 83 10.28 -2.22 4.55
CA PHE A 83 8.93 -2.65 4.29
C PHE A 83 8.72 -4.08 4.82
N LYS A 84 7.73 -4.22 5.71
CA LYS A 84 7.28 -5.53 6.17
C LYS A 84 5.94 -5.79 5.51
N PRO A 85 5.86 -6.74 4.57
CA PRO A 85 4.57 -7.10 4.01
C PRO A 85 3.65 -7.59 5.11
N HIS A 86 2.39 -7.24 4.97
CA HIS A 86 1.34 -7.77 5.80
C HIS A 86 1.35 -9.30 5.68
N PRO A 87 1.18 -10.07 6.77
CA PRO A 87 1.26 -11.53 6.73
C PRO A 87 0.27 -12.23 5.78
N LEU A 88 -0.74 -11.50 5.30
CA LEU A 88 -1.69 -11.97 4.28
C LEU A 88 -1.16 -11.87 2.85
N PHE A 89 -0.09 -11.10 2.64
CA PHE A 89 0.54 -10.80 1.35
C PHE A 89 2.05 -11.11 1.38
N ALA A 90 2.50 -11.90 2.35
CA ALA A 90 3.89 -12.31 2.54
C ALA A 90 4.22 -13.60 1.77
#